data_AF-A0A3N1JD27-F1
#
_entry.id   AF-A0A3N1JD27-F1
#
_cell.length_a   1.000
_cell.length_b   1.000
_cell.length_c   1.000
_cell.angle_alpha   90.00
_cell.angle_beta   90.00
_cell.angle_gamma   90.00
#
_symmetry.space_group_name_H-M   'P 1'
#
loop_
_entity.id
_entity.type
_entity.pdbx_description
1 polymer ?
#
loop_
_entity_poly.entity_id
_entity_poly.type
_entity_poly.pdbx_seq_one_letter_code
_entity_poly.pdbx_strand_id
1 'polypeptide(L)'
;MNATARTSRRRVAVVGALAATLVAATVGLAAPQAASAATADEGWLRVGHLSPDTKGVDVELSSLSGGKKVFELDDVTYGQVSPYQELAAGTYVLSMRASDAPDSTPVISTDVTVQGGDASTVVAYGKNKSLKTAAFSDDLAQPGDGKAKLRLVQAATTAKKVDVTADGTDVATNAAFGTATEYATVDAGKWDLDIAGSGQTGTADVDLKGNTVSTLFVLDNSAGDLTIVPVTDAAATAATPKGGVQTGGGGTAADRPATGFLHAVVRVFRGLFH
;
A
#
# COMPACT_ATOMS: atom_id res chain seq x y z
N MET A 1 -19.05 -13.09 -88.70
CA MET A 1 -19.56 -13.58 -87.41
C MET A 1 -19.63 -12.37 -86.48
N ASN A 2 -20.70 -11.57 -86.65
CA ASN A 2 -21.82 -11.37 -85.71
C ASN A 2 -21.39 -10.63 -84.42
N ALA A 3 -21.57 -9.30 -84.32
CA ALA A 3 -22.81 -8.56 -83.95
C ALA A 3 -23.11 -8.72 -82.43
N THR A 4 -23.52 -7.75 -81.58
CA THR A 4 -24.44 -6.59 -81.69
C THR A 4 -24.35 -5.87 -80.32
N ALA A 5 -24.02 -4.58 -80.20
CA ALA A 5 -24.90 -3.41 -80.00
C ALA A 5 -25.91 -3.40 -78.81
N ARG A 6 -25.92 -2.25 -78.11
CA ARG A 6 -27.06 -1.55 -77.45
C ARG A 6 -27.63 -2.20 -76.18
N THR A 7 -28.16 -1.51 -75.16
CA THR A 7 -28.90 -0.24 -75.15
C THR A 7 -29.06 0.30 -73.70
N SER A 8 -29.20 1.61 -73.62
CA SER A 8 -29.66 2.42 -72.47
C SER A 8 -31.06 2.05 -71.94
N ARG A 9 -31.30 2.30 -70.63
CA ARG A 9 -32.52 2.94 -70.04
C ARG A 9 -32.35 3.07 -68.50
N ARG A 10 -32.20 4.30 -67.98
CA ARG A 10 -33.23 5.23 -67.40
C ARG A 10 -33.41 5.03 -65.88
N ARG A 11 -32.98 6.02 -65.06
CA ARG A 11 -33.77 7.12 -64.43
C ARG A 11 -34.70 6.59 -63.31
N VAL A 12 -34.82 7.09 -62.07
CA VAL A 12 -34.94 8.44 -61.46
C VAL A 12 -34.69 8.21 -59.94
N ALA A 13 -34.03 9.06 -59.14
CA ALA A 13 -34.59 10.22 -58.42
C ALA A 13 -33.43 10.84 -57.57
N VAL A 14 -33.07 12.13 -57.67
CA VAL A 14 -33.75 13.29 -57.02
C VAL A 14 -33.67 13.16 -55.49
N VAL A 15 -33.14 14.06 -54.67
CA VAL A 15 -32.74 15.48 -54.77
C VAL A 15 -31.97 15.84 -53.49
N GLY A 16 -31.04 16.80 -53.59
CA GLY A 16 -30.75 17.85 -52.59
C GLY A 16 -30.20 17.41 -51.23
N ALA A 17 -29.48 18.22 -50.47
CA ALA A 17 -29.14 19.62 -50.61
C ALA A 17 -27.92 19.90 -49.71
N LEU A 18 -27.29 21.05 -49.96
CA LEU A 18 -26.24 21.65 -49.15
C LEU A 18 -26.55 21.62 -47.64
N ALA A 19 -25.50 21.39 -46.83
CA ALA A 19 -25.47 21.87 -45.45
C ALA A 19 -24.06 22.32 -45.08
N ALA A 20 -24.01 23.48 -44.44
CA ALA A 20 -22.86 24.30 -44.14
C ALA A 20 -21.84 23.63 -43.20
N THR A 21 -20.55 23.92 -43.43
CA THR A 21 -19.44 23.60 -42.53
C THR A 21 -19.54 24.44 -41.25
N LEU A 22 -19.95 23.83 -40.15
CA LEU A 22 -19.78 24.35 -38.80
C LEU A 22 -18.37 23.98 -38.31
N VAL A 23 -17.49 24.97 -38.13
CA VAL A 23 -16.22 24.76 -37.42
C VAL A 23 -16.54 24.80 -35.93
N ALA A 24 -16.70 23.62 -35.31
CA ALA A 24 -16.81 23.49 -33.87
C ALA A 24 -15.40 23.55 -33.26
N ALA A 25 -15.10 24.64 -32.55
CA ALA A 25 -13.95 24.72 -31.66
C ALA A 25 -14.17 23.76 -30.49
N THR A 26 -13.48 22.62 -30.51
CA THR A 26 -13.49 21.67 -29.39
C THR A 26 -12.66 22.24 -28.25
N VAL A 27 -13.34 22.90 -27.30
CA VAL A 27 -12.80 23.11 -25.96
C VAL A 27 -12.60 21.71 -25.36
N GLY A 28 -11.36 21.28 -25.21
CA GLY A 28 -11.03 20.02 -24.58
C GLY A 28 -11.44 20.07 -23.11
N LEU A 29 -12.61 19.50 -22.79
CA LEU A 29 -12.91 19.10 -21.43
C LEU A 29 -11.94 17.98 -21.07
N ALA A 30 -10.93 18.28 -20.26
CA ALA A 30 -10.21 17.25 -19.54
C ALA A 30 -11.24 16.53 -18.66
N ALA A 31 -11.60 15.31 -19.05
CA ALA A 31 -12.41 14.44 -18.21
C ALA A 31 -11.69 14.30 -16.86
N PRO A 32 -12.41 14.38 -15.72
CA PRO A 32 -11.81 14.03 -14.45
C PRO A 32 -11.25 12.62 -14.60
N GLN A 33 -9.94 12.46 -14.40
CA GLN A 33 -9.33 11.15 -14.27
C GLN A 33 -9.95 10.56 -13.00
N ALA A 34 -10.95 9.69 -13.18
CA ALA A 34 -11.49 8.92 -12.09
C ALA A 34 -10.30 8.16 -11.47
N ALA A 35 -10.13 8.28 -10.15
CA ALA A 35 -9.31 7.34 -9.42
C ALA A 35 -9.80 5.95 -9.82
N SER A 36 -8.92 5.13 -10.38
CA SER A 36 -9.27 3.74 -10.66
C SER A 36 -9.60 3.11 -9.32
N ALA A 37 -10.89 2.92 -9.04
CA ALA A 37 -11.28 1.91 -8.08
C ALA A 37 -10.64 0.62 -8.59
N ALA A 38 -9.88 -0.09 -7.75
CA ALA A 38 -9.41 -1.41 -8.14
C ALA A 38 -10.59 -2.19 -8.70
N THR A 39 -10.38 -2.80 -9.86
CA THR A 39 -11.37 -3.75 -10.35
C THR A 39 -11.48 -4.83 -9.27
N ALA A 40 -12.65 -5.42 -9.08
CA ALA A 40 -12.86 -6.51 -8.11
C ALA A 40 -12.03 -7.79 -8.41
N ASP A 41 -11.08 -7.69 -9.33
CA ASP A 41 -10.14 -8.70 -9.79
C ASP A 41 -8.73 -8.50 -9.19
N GLU A 42 -8.46 -7.39 -8.50
CA GLU A 42 -7.16 -7.06 -7.89
C GLU A 42 -7.29 -6.77 -6.40
N GLY A 43 -6.30 -7.19 -5.61
CA GLY A 43 -6.18 -6.86 -4.19
C GLY A 43 -4.75 -6.47 -3.84
N TRP A 44 -4.49 -6.19 -2.57
CA TRP A 44 -3.20 -5.67 -2.11
C TRP A 44 -2.58 -6.53 -1.02
N LEU A 45 -1.29 -6.79 -1.17
CA LEU A 45 -0.51 -7.53 -0.19
C LEU A 45 0.74 -6.75 0.18
N ARG A 46 1.06 -6.69 1.47
CA ARG A 46 2.40 -6.31 1.93
C ARG A 46 2.94 -7.34 2.91
N VAL A 47 4.26 -7.37 3.05
CA VAL A 47 4.96 -8.34 3.90
C VAL A 47 5.86 -7.64 4.91
N GLY A 48 5.90 -8.16 6.14
CA GLY A 48 6.78 -7.64 7.21
C GLY A 48 7.70 -8.71 7.81
N HIS A 49 8.93 -8.33 8.13
CA HIS A 49 9.87 -9.17 8.86
C HIS A 49 10.01 -8.72 10.33
N LEU A 50 9.38 -9.46 11.24
CA LEU A 50 9.27 -9.14 12.66
C LEU A 50 9.93 -10.20 13.56
N SER A 51 10.99 -10.84 13.08
CA SER A 51 11.81 -11.77 13.89
C SER A 51 13.11 -11.10 14.32
N PRO A 52 13.34 -10.89 15.63
CA PRO A 52 14.48 -10.10 16.12
C PRO A 52 15.84 -10.79 15.96
N ASP A 53 15.86 -12.13 15.89
CA ASP A 53 17.09 -12.94 15.79
C ASP A 53 17.21 -13.71 14.47
N THR A 54 16.32 -13.42 13.51
CA THR A 54 16.52 -13.82 12.11
C THR A 54 17.27 -12.70 11.40
N LYS A 55 18.35 -13.05 10.70
CA LYS A 55 19.08 -12.10 9.86
C LYS A 55 18.20 -11.62 8.70
N GLY A 56 18.73 -10.71 7.88
CA GLY A 56 18.09 -10.32 6.62
C GLY A 56 17.60 -11.51 5.81
N VAL A 57 16.41 -11.36 5.23
CA VAL A 57 15.76 -12.40 4.43
C VAL A 57 15.36 -11.86 3.06
N ASP A 58 15.53 -12.70 2.05
CA ASP A 58 14.92 -12.48 0.74
C ASP A 58 13.50 -13.03 0.78
N VAL A 59 12.55 -12.21 0.36
CA VAL A 59 11.13 -12.53 0.34
C VAL A 59 10.69 -12.67 -1.10
N GLU A 60 10.14 -13.82 -1.47
CA GLU A 60 9.63 -14.07 -2.80
C GLU A 60 8.15 -14.45 -2.73
N LEU A 61 7.35 -13.83 -3.59
CA LEU A 61 5.98 -14.24 -3.85
C LEU A 61 5.87 -14.85 -5.25
N SER A 62 5.40 -16.09 -5.34
CA SER A 62 5.12 -16.77 -6.61
C SER A 62 3.65 -17.16 -6.71
N SER A 63 3.10 -17.16 -7.93
CA SER A 63 1.75 -17.69 -8.14
C SER A 63 1.76 -19.19 -7.84
N LEU A 64 0.79 -19.66 -7.05
CA LEU A 64 0.62 -21.09 -6.79
C LEU A 64 0.38 -21.86 -8.09
N SER A 65 -0.31 -21.24 -9.04
CA SER A 65 -0.49 -21.78 -10.39
C SER A 65 0.72 -21.44 -11.26
N GLY A 66 1.48 -22.46 -11.67
CA GLY A 66 2.60 -22.33 -12.60
C GLY A 66 3.90 -21.77 -12.02
N GLY A 67 3.94 -21.43 -10.72
CA GLY A 67 5.19 -21.05 -10.02
C GLY A 67 5.84 -19.76 -10.50
N LYS A 68 5.10 -18.91 -11.23
CA LYS A 68 5.63 -17.65 -11.75
C LYS A 68 5.91 -16.71 -10.59
N LYS A 69 7.16 -16.28 -10.43
CA LYS A 69 7.54 -15.19 -9.52
C LYS A 69 6.78 -13.91 -9.89
N VAL A 70 6.18 -13.27 -8.89
CA VAL A 70 5.35 -12.07 -9.04
C VAL A 70 6.01 -10.86 -8.42
N PHE A 71 6.62 -11.00 -7.26
CA PHE A 71 7.53 -10.00 -6.70
C PHE A 71 8.61 -10.64 -5.84
N GLU A 72 9.68 -9.87 -5.59
CA GLU A 72 10.76 -10.21 -4.68
C GLU A 72 11.22 -8.97 -3.91
N LEU A 73 11.66 -9.16 -2.67
CA LEU A 73 12.31 -8.15 -1.84
C LEU A 73 13.62 -8.72 -1.33
N ASP A 74 14.69 -7.98 -1.51
CA ASP A 74 16.04 -8.40 -1.09
C ASP A 74 16.38 -7.85 0.30
N ASP A 75 17.05 -8.67 1.10
CA ASP A 75 17.64 -8.30 2.41
C ASP A 75 16.68 -7.54 3.35
N VAL A 76 15.44 -8.05 3.47
CA VAL A 76 14.46 -7.49 4.41
C VAL A 76 14.90 -7.81 5.83
N THR A 77 15.19 -6.77 6.61
CA THR A 77 15.69 -6.83 7.99
C THR A 77 14.57 -6.64 9.03
N TYR A 78 14.89 -6.90 10.29
CA TYR A 78 13.95 -6.80 11.41
C TYR A 78 13.26 -5.43 11.50
N GLY A 79 11.93 -5.47 11.64
CA GLY A 79 11.06 -4.30 11.73
C GLY A 79 10.66 -3.70 10.38
N GLN A 80 11.22 -4.17 9.26
CA GLN A 80 10.84 -3.67 7.94
C GLN A 80 9.52 -4.29 7.48
N VAL A 81 8.68 -3.44 6.88
CA VAL A 81 7.42 -3.80 6.23
C VAL A 81 7.43 -3.19 4.84
N SER A 82 7.10 -3.99 3.83
CA SER A 82 7.07 -3.54 2.45
C SER A 82 5.92 -2.54 2.21
N PRO A 83 6.00 -1.73 1.15
CA PRO A 83 4.80 -1.13 0.57
C PRO A 83 3.79 -2.22 0.16
N TYR A 84 2.53 -1.83 -0.04
CA TYR A 84 1.55 -2.69 -0.66
C TYR A 84 1.89 -2.93 -2.13
N GLN A 85 1.82 -4.19 -2.53
CA GLN A 85 1.87 -4.63 -3.91
C GLN A 85 0.44 -4.96 -4.36
N GLU A 86 0.03 -4.35 -5.46
CA GLU A 86 -1.21 -4.70 -6.16
C GLU A 86 -1.01 -6.01 -6.92
N LEU A 87 -1.94 -6.94 -6.75
CA LEU A 87 -1.87 -8.31 -7.26
C LEU A 87 -3.24 -8.73 -7.75
N ALA A 88 -3.29 -9.50 -8.84
CA ALA A 88 -4.52 -10.16 -9.24
C ALA A 88 -5.02 -11.08 -8.11
N ALA A 89 -6.33 -11.17 -7.95
CA ALA A 89 -6.95 -12.08 -7.00
C ALA A 89 -6.53 -13.53 -7.29
N GLY A 90 -6.13 -14.26 -6.25
CA GLY A 90 -5.59 -15.61 -6.39
C GLY A 90 -4.77 -16.06 -5.19
N THR A 91 -4.26 -17.29 -5.26
CA THR A 91 -3.40 -17.85 -4.23
C THR A 91 -1.94 -17.83 -4.68
N TYR A 92 -1.08 -17.44 -3.75
CA TYR A 92 0.34 -17.25 -3.93
C TYR A 92 1.11 -18.02 -2.86
N VAL A 93 2.34 -18.41 -3.17
CA VAL A 93 3.28 -18.95 -2.20
C VAL A 93 4.22 -17.82 -1.78
N LEU A 94 4.14 -17.43 -0.51
CA LEU A 94 5.10 -16.54 0.13
C LEU A 94 6.23 -17.38 0.69
N SER A 95 7.44 -17.14 0.21
CA SER A 95 8.65 -17.81 0.70
C SER A 95 9.66 -16.80 1.23
N MET A 96 10.35 -17.17 2.30
CA MET A 96 11.42 -16.37 2.90
C MET A 96 12.66 -17.22 3.05
N ARG A 97 13.79 -16.75 2.53
CA ARG A 97 15.12 -17.38 2.65
C ARG A 97 16.09 -16.43 3.30
N ALA A 98 17.15 -16.94 3.91
CA ALA A 98 18.22 -16.09 4.41
C ALA A 98 18.89 -15.37 3.22
N SER A 99 19.11 -14.05 3.33
CA SER A 99 19.69 -13.24 2.24
C SER A 99 21.14 -13.60 1.94
N ASP A 100 21.85 -14.23 2.90
CA ASP A 100 23.20 -14.77 2.72
C ASP A 100 23.22 -16.20 2.13
N ALA A 101 22.07 -16.79 1.84
CA ALA A 101 21.93 -18.14 1.28
C ALA A 101 20.69 -18.27 0.36
N PRO A 102 20.67 -17.60 -0.81
CA PRO A 102 19.50 -17.52 -1.67
C PRO A 102 19.04 -18.88 -2.26
N ASP A 103 19.95 -19.86 -2.38
CA ASP A 103 19.65 -21.22 -2.86
C ASP A 103 19.22 -22.20 -1.74
N SER A 104 19.08 -21.73 -0.50
CA SER A 104 18.69 -22.56 0.64
C SER A 104 17.20 -22.93 0.62
N THR A 105 16.81 -23.94 1.40
CA THR A 105 15.40 -24.21 1.65
C THR A 105 14.76 -23.00 2.37
N PRO A 106 13.58 -22.52 1.95
CA PRO A 106 12.90 -21.42 2.63
C PRO A 106 12.64 -21.73 4.11
N VAL A 107 12.94 -20.77 4.98
CA VAL A 107 12.60 -20.84 6.42
C VAL A 107 11.11 -20.62 6.66
N ILE A 108 10.45 -19.91 5.74
CA ILE A 108 8.99 -19.82 5.63
C ILE A 108 8.61 -20.19 4.19
N SER A 109 7.56 -20.98 4.05
CA SER A 109 6.85 -21.23 2.80
C SER A 109 5.37 -21.41 3.14
N THR A 110 4.52 -20.46 2.78
CA THR A 110 3.10 -20.47 3.15
C THR A 110 2.22 -19.94 2.02
N ASP A 111 1.00 -20.46 1.93
CA ASP A 111 0.03 -19.99 0.97
C ASP A 111 -0.65 -18.72 1.48
N VAL A 112 -0.74 -17.71 0.63
CA VAL A 112 -1.41 -16.44 0.88
C VAL A 112 -2.46 -16.25 -0.20
N THR A 113 -3.71 -15.98 0.20
CA THR A 113 -4.80 -15.68 -0.73
C THR A 113 -5.01 -14.17 -0.78
N VAL A 114 -4.96 -13.62 -1.99
CA VAL A 114 -5.34 -12.22 -2.27
C VAL A 114 -6.75 -12.24 -2.83
N GLN A 115 -7.65 -11.48 -2.21
CA GLN A 115 -9.03 -11.31 -2.65
C GLN A 115 -9.18 -9.94 -3.31
N GLY A 116 -10.00 -9.87 -4.35
CA GLY A 116 -10.24 -8.62 -5.07
C GLY A 116 -10.90 -7.57 -4.17
N GLY A 117 -10.38 -6.34 -4.18
CA GLY A 117 -10.82 -5.23 -3.34
C GLY A 117 -10.28 -5.23 -1.91
N ASP A 118 -9.61 -6.31 -1.48
CA ASP A 118 -9.11 -6.44 -0.11
C ASP A 118 -7.61 -6.13 -0.02
N ALA A 119 -7.20 -5.55 1.11
CA ALA A 119 -5.80 -5.36 1.47
C ALA A 119 -5.42 -6.29 2.62
N SER A 120 -4.18 -6.79 2.61
CA SER A 120 -3.68 -7.67 3.66
C SER A 120 -2.21 -7.43 3.98
N THR A 121 -1.88 -7.59 5.25
CA THR A 121 -0.52 -7.58 5.79
C THR A 121 -0.16 -8.98 6.24
N VAL A 122 0.90 -9.57 5.67
CA VAL A 122 1.46 -10.84 6.15
C VAL A 122 2.78 -10.57 6.85
N VAL A 123 2.96 -11.08 8.06
CA VAL A 123 4.20 -10.90 8.82
C VAL A 123 4.82 -12.23 9.17
N ALA A 124 6.14 -12.32 9.07
CA ALA A 124 6.90 -13.38 9.73
C ALA A 124 7.40 -12.89 11.08
N TYR A 125 7.09 -13.60 12.16
CA TYR A 125 7.31 -13.14 13.53
C TYR A 125 7.75 -14.27 14.46
N GLY A 126 8.26 -13.90 15.64
CA GLY A 126 8.84 -14.84 16.60
C GLY A 126 10.32 -15.08 16.38
N LYS A 127 10.94 -15.90 17.25
CA LYS A 127 12.38 -16.20 17.14
C LYS A 127 12.67 -17.12 15.96
N ASN A 128 13.87 -17.04 15.39
CA ASN A 128 14.30 -17.80 14.21
C ASN A 128 14.02 -19.30 14.31
N LYS A 129 14.31 -19.90 15.48
CA LYS A 129 14.06 -21.34 15.76
C LYS A 129 12.58 -21.72 15.85
N SER A 130 11.69 -20.74 15.93
CA SER A 130 10.24 -20.91 16.11
C SER A 130 9.47 -19.86 15.31
N LEU A 131 9.95 -19.57 14.10
CA LEU A 131 9.40 -18.54 13.23
C LEU A 131 7.97 -18.93 12.82
N LYS A 132 7.08 -17.95 12.78
CA LYS A 132 5.67 -18.12 12.44
C LYS A 132 5.24 -17.07 11.43
N THR A 133 4.11 -17.31 10.77
CA THR A 133 3.44 -16.31 9.93
C THR A 133 2.07 -15.96 10.50
N ALA A 134 1.67 -14.70 10.31
CA ALA A 134 0.32 -14.23 10.56
C ALA A 134 -0.13 -13.36 9.38
N ALA A 135 -1.40 -13.47 9.01
CA ALA A 135 -2.02 -12.64 7.98
C ALA A 135 -3.14 -11.82 8.63
N PHE A 136 -3.17 -10.53 8.32
CA PHE A 136 -4.17 -9.59 8.82
C PHE A 136 -4.89 -8.95 7.63
N SER A 137 -6.21 -8.86 7.70
CA SER A 137 -7.00 -8.04 6.78
C SER A 137 -6.90 -6.58 7.19
N ASP A 138 -6.76 -5.69 6.22
CA ASP A 138 -6.46 -4.28 6.47
C ASP A 138 -7.63 -3.40 6.03
N ASP A 139 -8.18 -2.63 6.97
CA ASP A 139 -9.19 -1.62 6.68
C ASP A 139 -8.52 -0.30 6.30
N LEU A 140 -8.32 -0.10 4.99
CA LEU A 140 -7.72 1.10 4.44
C LEU A 140 -8.70 2.26 4.27
N ALA A 141 -9.96 2.11 4.72
CA ALA A 141 -10.94 3.18 4.62
C ALA A 141 -10.48 4.39 5.43
N GLN A 142 -10.51 5.54 4.77
CA GLN A 142 -10.04 6.80 5.32
C GLN A 142 -10.96 7.29 6.45
N PRO A 143 -10.43 7.72 7.61
CA PRO A 143 -11.24 8.11 8.76
C PRO A 143 -11.89 9.51 8.62
N GLY A 144 -11.49 10.30 7.64
CA GLY A 144 -11.95 11.67 7.42
C GLY A 144 -10.99 12.73 7.98
N ASP A 145 -11.30 13.99 7.67
CA ASP A 145 -10.44 15.14 8.01
C ASP A 145 -10.27 15.30 9.53
N GLY A 146 -9.05 15.62 9.96
CA GLY A 146 -8.72 15.82 11.38
C GLY A 146 -8.66 14.54 12.22
N LYS A 147 -8.96 13.37 11.64
CA LYS A 147 -8.88 12.07 12.31
C LYS A 147 -7.76 11.21 11.74
N ALA A 148 -7.34 10.22 12.51
CA ALA A 148 -6.46 9.14 12.07
C ALA A 148 -7.04 7.80 12.51
N LYS A 149 -6.73 6.73 11.76
CA LYS A 149 -7.11 5.37 12.09
C LYS A 149 -5.84 4.59 12.41
N LEU A 150 -5.84 3.80 13.48
CA LEU A 150 -4.72 2.96 13.82
C LEU A 150 -5.14 1.59 14.36
N ARG A 151 -4.25 0.61 14.23
CA ARG A 151 -4.29 -0.63 15.01
C ARG A 151 -2.89 -0.96 15.52
N LEU A 152 -2.82 -1.84 16.52
CA LEU A 152 -1.58 -2.39 17.03
C LEU A 152 -1.37 -3.82 16.53
N VAL A 153 -0.16 -4.18 16.15
CA VAL A 153 0.28 -5.58 15.96
C VAL A 153 1.35 -5.87 17.00
N GLN A 154 1.07 -6.79 17.92
CA GLN A 154 2.06 -7.19 18.92
C GLN A 154 2.92 -8.34 18.41
N ALA A 155 4.18 -8.07 18.11
CA ALA A 155 5.17 -9.04 17.64
C ALA A 155 6.47 -9.08 18.48
N ALA A 156 6.53 -8.35 19.61
CA ALA A 156 7.66 -8.44 20.54
C ALA A 156 7.71 -9.84 21.18
N THR A 157 8.87 -10.49 21.13
CA THR A 157 9.07 -11.85 21.61
C THR A 157 9.36 -11.93 23.10
N THR A 158 9.73 -10.81 23.71
CA THR A 158 9.98 -10.68 25.15
C THR A 158 8.69 -10.59 25.96
N ALA A 159 7.58 -10.11 25.37
CA ALA A 159 6.30 -9.94 26.04
C ALA A 159 5.16 -10.74 25.39
N LYS A 160 4.53 -11.65 26.14
CA LYS A 160 3.38 -12.45 25.63
C LYS A 160 2.13 -11.63 25.37
N LYS A 161 1.95 -10.56 26.15
CA LYS A 161 0.87 -9.59 26.10
C LYS A 161 1.45 -8.22 26.41
N VAL A 162 0.93 -7.19 25.76
CA VAL A 162 1.29 -5.79 26.03
C VAL A 162 0.06 -4.93 26.24
N ASP A 163 0.23 -3.93 27.09
CA ASP A 163 -0.66 -2.79 27.24
C ASP A 163 0.03 -1.58 26.59
N VAL A 164 -0.74 -0.77 25.86
CA VAL A 164 -0.28 0.48 25.27
C VAL A 164 -1.22 1.58 25.72
N THR A 165 -0.65 2.63 26.28
CA THR A 165 -1.39 3.84 26.68
C THR A 165 -0.87 5.05 25.92
N ALA A 166 -1.70 6.06 25.72
CA ALA A 166 -1.30 7.36 25.22
C ALA A 166 -1.82 8.43 26.16
N ASP A 167 -0.91 9.25 26.70
CA ASP A 167 -1.22 10.25 27.75
C ASP A 167 -2.07 9.67 28.90
N GLY A 168 -1.76 8.43 29.31
CA GLY A 168 -2.49 7.72 30.38
C GLY A 168 -3.86 7.15 29.98
N THR A 169 -4.25 7.22 28.71
CA THR A 169 -5.45 6.58 28.17
C THR A 169 -5.11 5.27 27.48
N ASP A 170 -5.83 4.19 27.78
CA ASP A 170 -5.63 2.89 27.14
C ASP A 170 -5.89 2.95 25.63
N VAL A 171 -4.86 2.68 24.83
CA VAL A 171 -4.93 2.49 23.37
C VAL A 171 -5.15 1.02 23.03
N ALA A 172 -4.46 0.13 23.73
CA ALA A 172 -4.63 -1.30 23.63
C ALA A 172 -4.41 -1.95 24.99
N THR A 173 -5.32 -2.85 25.38
CA THR A 173 -5.20 -3.61 26.63
C THR A 173 -4.98 -5.08 26.31
N ASN A 174 -3.93 -5.65 26.88
CA ASN A 174 -3.61 -7.08 26.84
C ASN A 174 -3.55 -7.64 25.39
N ALA A 175 -2.97 -6.86 24.47
CA ALA A 175 -2.76 -7.25 23.08
C ALA A 175 -1.80 -8.44 23.03
N ALA A 176 -2.26 -9.56 22.47
CA ALA A 176 -1.55 -10.83 22.53
C ALA A 176 -0.47 -10.95 21.45
N PHE A 177 0.61 -11.64 21.77
CA PHE A 177 1.68 -11.97 20.83
C PHE A 177 1.16 -12.68 19.57
N GLY A 178 1.49 -12.12 18.40
CA GLY A 178 1.06 -12.61 17.08
C GLY A 178 -0.34 -12.19 16.68
N THR A 179 -0.94 -11.19 17.35
CA THR A 179 -2.28 -10.69 17.02
C THR A 179 -2.26 -9.21 16.64
N ALA A 180 -3.27 -8.81 15.87
CA ALA A 180 -3.60 -7.42 15.62
C ALA A 180 -4.83 -7.05 16.47
N THR A 181 -4.86 -5.82 16.96
CA THR A 181 -6.11 -5.25 17.50
C THR A 181 -7.06 -4.90 16.36
N GLU A 182 -8.31 -4.65 16.70
CA GLU A 182 -9.21 -3.90 15.81
C GLU A 182 -8.64 -2.51 15.53
N TYR A 183 -9.07 -1.91 14.42
CA TYR A 183 -8.76 -0.53 14.12
C TYR A 183 -9.58 0.43 15.00
N ALA A 184 -8.93 1.43 15.55
CA ALA A 184 -9.52 2.54 16.29
C ALA A 184 -9.36 3.85 15.50
N THR A 185 -10.36 4.73 15.59
CA THR A 185 -10.27 6.10 15.04
C THR A 185 -10.02 7.08 16.17
N VAL A 186 -8.98 7.90 16.02
CA VAL A 186 -8.51 8.88 17.00
C VAL A 186 -8.36 10.26 16.35
N ASP A 187 -8.10 11.29 17.17
CA ASP A 187 -7.71 12.60 16.65
C ASP A 187 -6.31 12.55 16.02
N ALA A 188 -6.16 13.24 14.90
CA ALA A 188 -4.85 13.43 14.29
C ALA A 188 -3.97 14.33 15.18
N GLY A 189 -2.69 14.02 15.24
CA GLY A 189 -1.73 14.76 16.06
C GLY A 189 -0.56 13.90 16.51
N LYS A 190 0.23 14.47 17.41
CA LYS A 190 1.33 13.77 18.07
C LYS A 190 0.80 13.03 19.29
N TRP A 191 1.23 11.79 19.42
CA TRP A 191 0.87 10.90 20.51
C TRP A 191 2.14 10.33 21.12
N ASP A 192 2.30 10.51 22.42
CA ASP A 192 3.36 9.89 23.19
C ASP A 192 2.79 8.59 23.77
N LEU A 193 3.32 7.47 23.30
CA LEU A 193 2.84 6.13 23.65
C LEU A 193 3.74 5.52 24.71
N ASP A 194 3.14 4.99 25.77
CA ASP A 194 3.80 4.12 26.74
C ASP A 194 3.40 2.67 26.49
N ILE A 195 4.38 1.77 26.56
CA ILE A 195 4.20 0.34 26.31
C ILE A 195 4.69 -0.41 27.54
N ALA A 196 3.89 -1.34 28.03
CA ALA A 196 4.29 -2.23 29.12
C ALA A 196 3.85 -3.66 28.85
N GLY A 197 4.70 -4.63 29.17
CA GLY A 197 4.33 -6.03 29.07
C GLY A 197 5.42 -6.96 29.61
N SER A 198 5.02 -7.96 30.40
CA SER A 198 5.93 -8.98 30.96
C SER A 198 7.16 -8.43 31.71
N GLY A 199 7.07 -7.21 32.25
CA GLY A 199 8.16 -6.52 32.96
C GLY A 199 9.09 -5.70 32.06
N GLN A 200 8.84 -5.67 30.75
CA GLN A 200 9.52 -4.82 29.78
C GLN A 200 8.70 -3.55 29.57
N THR A 201 9.40 -2.46 29.24
CA THR A 201 8.78 -1.16 29.00
C THR A 201 9.31 -0.54 27.70
N GLY A 202 8.59 0.45 27.18
CA GLY A 202 9.05 1.23 26.04
C GLY A 202 8.20 2.47 25.88
N THR A 203 8.73 3.44 25.13
CA THR A 203 7.98 4.62 24.70
C THR A 203 8.14 4.84 23.20
N ALA A 204 7.18 5.53 22.58
CA ALA A 204 7.27 5.94 21.19
C ALA A 204 6.46 7.19 20.90
N ASP A 205 7.06 8.13 20.19
CA ASP A 205 6.37 9.32 19.69
C ASP A 205 5.83 9.03 18.28
N VAL A 206 4.52 9.15 18.10
CA VAL A 206 3.85 8.89 16.81
C VAL A 206 3.11 10.14 16.35
N ASP A 207 3.44 10.62 15.14
CA ASP A 207 2.73 11.72 14.48
C ASP A 207 1.67 11.15 13.50
N LEU A 208 0.45 11.03 13.99
CA LEU A 208 -0.70 10.56 13.22
C LEU A 208 -1.29 11.71 12.42
N LYS A 209 -0.90 11.80 11.14
CA LYS A 209 -1.42 12.83 10.23
C LYS A 209 -2.92 12.67 9.98
N GLY A 210 -3.59 13.80 9.74
CA GLY A 210 -5.00 13.81 9.37
C GLY A 210 -5.28 12.98 8.13
N ASN A 211 -6.40 12.26 8.17
CA ASN A 211 -6.85 11.36 7.12
C ASN A 211 -5.78 10.31 6.74
N THR A 212 -5.27 9.60 7.75
CA THR A 212 -4.35 8.46 7.56
C THR A 212 -4.84 7.22 8.28
N VAL A 213 -4.40 6.06 7.79
CA VAL A 213 -4.54 4.74 8.41
C VAL A 213 -3.13 4.23 8.70
N SER A 214 -2.87 3.75 9.90
CA SER A 214 -1.54 3.24 10.29
C SER A 214 -1.61 1.93 11.07
N THR A 215 -0.62 1.08 10.91
CA THR A 215 -0.38 -0.07 11.79
C THR A 215 0.85 0.22 12.65
N LEU A 216 0.70 0.09 13.97
CA LEU A 216 1.78 0.23 14.95
C LEU A 216 2.30 -1.17 15.32
N PHE A 217 3.53 -1.51 14.92
CA PHE A 217 4.13 -2.79 15.27
C PHE A 217 4.91 -2.68 16.58
N VAL A 218 4.47 -3.38 17.62
CA VAL A 218 5.23 -3.49 18.88
C VAL A 218 6.28 -4.59 18.71
N LEU A 219 7.53 -4.25 18.96
CA LEU A 219 8.71 -5.06 18.69
C LEU A 219 9.67 -5.04 19.90
N ASP A 220 10.62 -5.98 19.90
CA ASP A 220 11.75 -5.96 20.82
C ASP A 220 12.76 -4.92 20.34
N ASN A 221 13.41 -4.20 21.25
CA ASN A 221 14.56 -3.35 20.92
C ASN A 221 15.89 -4.07 21.25
N SER A 222 17.02 -3.44 20.91
CA SER A 222 18.37 -3.98 21.15
C SER A 222 18.70 -4.20 22.63
N ALA A 223 18.05 -3.48 23.54
CA ALA A 223 18.22 -3.61 24.99
C ALA A 223 17.36 -4.73 25.61
N GLY A 224 16.48 -5.37 24.83
CA GLY A 224 15.53 -6.37 25.33
C GLY A 224 14.24 -5.78 25.91
N ASP A 225 14.03 -4.48 25.70
CA ASP A 225 12.82 -3.73 26.04
C ASP A 225 11.89 -3.63 24.81
N LEU A 226 10.80 -2.87 24.93
CA LEU A 226 9.79 -2.74 23.88
C LEU A 226 10.01 -1.47 23.04
N THR A 227 9.58 -1.50 21.78
CA THR A 227 9.52 -0.33 20.90
C THR A 227 8.33 -0.43 19.94
N ILE A 228 7.93 0.69 19.34
CA ILE A 228 6.93 0.73 18.27
C ILE A 228 7.58 1.18 16.96
N VAL A 229 7.31 0.43 15.89
CA VAL A 229 7.58 0.84 14.51
C VAL A 229 6.25 1.23 13.86
N PRO A 230 5.97 2.53 13.66
CA PRO A 230 4.77 2.97 12.98
C PRO A 230 4.92 2.79 11.46
N VAL A 231 3.90 2.22 10.83
CA VAL A 231 3.80 2.11 9.37
C VAL A 231 2.49 2.75 8.92
N THR A 232 2.57 3.69 7.99
CA THR A 232 1.38 4.26 7.35
C THR A 232 0.86 3.27 6.30
N ASP A 233 -0.38 2.82 6.47
CA ASP A 233 -1.05 1.87 5.61
C ASP A 233 -1.70 2.57 4.41
N ALA A 234 -2.35 3.70 4.67
CA ALA A 234 -2.98 4.53 3.65
C ALA A 234 -3.00 6.00 4.10
N ALA A 235 -2.87 6.91 3.15
CA ALA A 235 -3.03 8.35 3.37
C ALA A 235 -3.75 8.95 2.19
N ALA A 236 -4.73 9.83 2.45
CA ALA A 236 -5.30 10.62 1.37
C ALA A 236 -4.23 11.54 0.78
N THR A 237 -4.17 11.63 -0.55
CA THR A 237 -3.45 12.74 -1.19
C THR A 237 -4.13 14.03 -0.73
N ALA A 238 -3.36 14.99 -0.22
CA ALA A 238 -3.89 16.29 0.17
C ALA A 238 -4.82 16.81 -0.93
N ALA A 239 -6.10 17.02 -0.61
CA ALA A 239 -7.02 17.64 -1.55
C ALA A 239 -6.38 18.96 -1.98
N THR A 240 -6.27 19.18 -3.30
CA THR A 240 -5.87 20.49 -3.83
C THR A 240 -6.69 21.55 -3.11
N PRO A 241 -6.07 22.61 -2.53
CA PRO A 241 -6.83 23.65 -1.84
C PRO A 241 -7.98 24.12 -2.74
N LYS A 242 -9.23 23.96 -2.30
CA LYS A 242 -10.38 24.62 -2.95
C LYS A 242 -10.31 26.10 -2.60
N GLY A 243 -9.44 26.80 -3.31
CA GLY A 243 -9.09 28.19 -3.05
C GLY A 243 -8.21 28.74 -4.14
N GLY A 244 -8.65 28.67 -5.40
CA GLY A 244 -8.11 29.53 -6.43
C GLY A 244 -8.49 30.96 -6.09
N VAL A 245 -7.56 31.76 -5.57
CA VAL A 245 -7.73 33.21 -5.62
C VAL A 245 -7.77 33.60 -7.09
N GLN A 246 -8.87 34.21 -7.50
CA GLN A 246 -9.05 34.82 -8.81
C GLN A 246 -8.10 36.01 -8.93
N THR A 247 -6.83 35.76 -9.23
CA THR A 247 -5.86 36.82 -9.57
C THR A 247 -5.88 36.98 -11.08
N GLY A 248 -6.78 37.85 -11.55
CA GLY A 248 -6.74 38.33 -12.93
C GLY A 248 -5.47 39.13 -13.20
N GLY A 249 -4.91 38.98 -14.41
CA GLY A 249 -3.85 39.85 -14.94
C GLY A 249 -2.85 39.10 -15.80
N GLY A 250 -2.96 39.23 -17.13
CA GLY A 250 -2.22 38.45 -18.12
C GLY A 250 -0.77 38.86 -18.41
N GLY A 251 -0.12 38.07 -19.28
CA GLY A 251 1.18 38.35 -19.87
C GLY A 251 1.86 37.11 -20.48
N THR A 252 1.79 36.98 -21.81
CA THR A 252 2.69 36.28 -22.78
C THR A 252 4.09 35.89 -22.29
N ALA A 253 4.82 34.86 -22.77
CA ALA A 253 4.67 33.75 -23.72
C ALA A 253 5.99 32.93 -23.67
N ALA A 254 5.97 31.65 -24.10
CA ALA A 254 7.01 30.91 -24.86
C ALA A 254 7.20 29.44 -24.44
N ASP A 255 7.54 28.63 -25.44
CA ASP A 255 7.35 27.19 -25.60
C ASP A 255 8.27 26.21 -24.80
N ARG A 256 7.63 25.08 -24.43
CA ARG A 256 7.99 23.63 -24.28
C ARG A 256 9.42 23.11 -24.58
N PRO A 257 9.82 21.85 -24.20
CA PRO A 257 9.04 20.73 -23.63
C PRO A 257 9.64 20.02 -22.39
N ALA A 258 8.84 19.10 -21.83
CA ALA A 258 9.14 18.19 -20.73
C ALA A 258 9.94 16.95 -21.17
N THR A 259 10.81 16.44 -20.28
CA THR A 259 11.17 15.02 -20.17
C THR A 259 11.87 14.77 -18.82
N GLY A 260 11.51 13.68 -18.13
CA GLY A 260 12.36 13.10 -17.09
C GLY A 260 11.63 12.59 -15.86
N PHE A 261 10.97 11.44 -16.00
CA PHE A 261 10.46 10.59 -14.92
C PHE A 261 11.58 10.14 -13.97
N LEU A 262 11.29 10.26 -12.66
CA LEU A 262 11.53 9.30 -11.57
C LEU A 262 12.85 8.50 -11.57
N HIS A 263 13.72 8.79 -10.59
CA HIS A 263 14.48 7.78 -9.84
C HIS A 263 14.81 8.33 -8.44
N ALA A 264 14.80 7.42 -7.46
CA ALA A 264 15.17 7.55 -6.04
C ALA A 264 14.06 7.98 -5.07
N VAL A 265 13.58 7.01 -4.26
CA VAL A 265 13.71 7.04 -2.79
C VAL A 265 13.72 5.59 -2.26
N VAL A 266 14.88 5.06 -1.90
CA VAL A 266 15.01 4.13 -0.76
C VAL A 266 16.17 4.62 0.08
N ARG A 267 15.82 5.29 1.17
CA ARG A 267 16.57 5.72 2.36
C ARG A 267 15.61 6.74 3.00
N VAL A 268 15.07 6.54 4.20
CA VAL A 268 15.79 6.42 5.47
C VAL A 268 14.82 5.84 6.50
N PHE A 269 15.22 4.81 7.24
CA PHE A 269 15.06 4.72 8.70
C PHE A 269 16.16 3.80 9.22
N ARG A 270 17.30 4.39 9.56
CA ARG A 270 18.33 3.74 10.37
C ARG A 270 18.49 4.62 11.61
N GLY A 271 17.92 4.16 12.71
CA GLY A 271 17.98 4.90 13.97
C GLY A 271 17.07 4.33 15.04
N LEU A 272 17.03 3.00 15.23
CA LEU A 272 16.43 2.40 16.43
C LEU A 272 17.02 1.05 16.85
N PHE A 273 18.14 0.63 16.24
CA PHE A 273 18.88 -0.55 16.67
C PHE A 273 20.37 -0.20 16.74
N HIS A 274 20.78 0.39 17.86
CA HIS A 274 22.16 0.36 18.36
C HIS A 274 22.13 -0.04 19.84
#